data_AF-A0A2S9XS18-F1
#
_entry.id   AF-A0A2S9XS18-F1
#
_cell.length_a   1.000
_cell.length_b   1.000
_cell.length_c   1.000
_cell.angle_alpha   90.00
_cell.angle_beta   90.00
_cell.angle_gamma   90.00
#
_symmetry.space_group_name_H-M   'P 1'
#
loop_
_entity.id
_entity.type
_entity.pdbx_description
1 polymer ?
#
loop_
_entity_poly.entity_id
_entity_poly.type
_entity_poly.pdbx_seq_one_letter_code
_entity_poly.pdbx_strand_id
1 'polypeptide(L)'
;MISFTVAGSLICTPLMIPASAQAGTLPAVAPAQDPEEPALTEAKKLYKEGEIQFQTAEYEEALVLWKRAFGMLPEGDETRGIRHALVYNIAEAHRRAYEVSRNPTHLRKAKILLDNYRADHRALYGDEPEAVKERSEVDDRIAELDKIIAESEAAGETATPIADGGGGAGTVTPPPDGSQPPQPHPQPEPQPAPKPLTPQQQWEAEVKADPTLGPMWVQSNKRIVGGAVLSGIGIPFTLVSILLFISAPSAVVFPGAVWAGGVATGVIGLGLLIPGGMLLGKGIAQRKEVTTAKPKPIGRVIPVMLPSGGGVGYTLRF
;
A
#
# COMPACT_ATOMS: atom_id res chain seq x y z
N MET A 1 21.59 -23.83 20.63
CA MET A 1 20.61 -23.07 21.45
C MET A 1 21.30 -21.81 21.91
N ILE A 2 20.95 -20.65 21.32
CA ILE A 2 21.52 -19.36 21.70
C ILE A 2 20.44 -18.61 22.47
N SER A 3 20.60 -18.52 23.78
CA SER A 3 19.75 -17.72 24.67
C SER A 3 20.14 -16.26 24.56
N PHE A 4 19.18 -15.39 24.23
CA PHE A 4 19.34 -13.95 24.35
C PHE A 4 18.68 -13.49 25.66
N THR A 5 19.50 -13.04 26.60
CA THR A 5 19.07 -12.42 27.85
C THR A 5 18.89 -10.92 27.61
N VAL A 6 17.66 -10.42 27.69
CA VAL A 6 17.37 -8.98 27.66
C VAL A 6 17.41 -8.46 29.09
N ALA A 7 18.46 -7.70 29.41
CA ALA A 7 18.58 -6.98 30.68
C ALA A 7 17.76 -5.68 30.59
N GLY A 8 16.61 -5.64 31.26
CA GLY A 8 15.80 -4.42 31.41
C GLY A 8 16.43 -3.49 32.45
N SER A 9 17.02 -2.39 31.99
CA SER A 9 17.56 -1.34 32.86
C SER A 9 16.46 -0.32 33.18
N LEU A 10 15.89 -0.44 34.38
CA LEU A 10 14.98 0.53 34.99
C LEU A 10 15.77 1.79 35.40
N ILE A 11 15.73 2.84 34.58
CA ILE A 11 16.28 4.15 34.95
C ILE A 11 15.18 4.94 35.66
N CYS A 12 15.20 4.90 36.99
CA CYS A 12 14.46 5.82 37.85
C CYS A 12 15.05 7.22 37.69
N THR A 13 14.39 8.09 36.92
CA THR A 13 14.81 9.49 36.80
C THR A 13 14.04 10.32 37.84
N PRO A 14 14.72 11.04 38.75
CA PRO A 14 14.05 11.88 39.74
C PRO A 14 13.36 13.07 39.07
N LEU A 15 12.08 13.24 39.39
CA LEU A 15 11.24 14.36 38.98
C LEU A 15 11.67 15.62 39.75
N MET A 16 12.58 16.42 39.19
CA MET A 16 12.84 17.78 39.66
C MET A 16 11.73 18.70 39.13
N ILE A 17 10.91 19.24 40.02
CA ILE A 17 9.91 20.28 39.72
C ILE A 17 10.63 21.63 39.81
N PRO A 18 10.92 22.33 38.69
CA PRO A 18 11.45 23.69 38.79
C PRO A 18 10.36 24.64 39.30
N ALA A 19 10.76 25.47 40.27
CA ALA A 19 9.93 26.53 40.83
C ALA A 19 9.60 27.58 39.76
N SER A 20 8.33 27.93 39.68
CA SER A 20 7.76 28.84 38.68
C SER A 20 8.33 30.25 38.78
N ALA A 21 9.14 30.65 37.79
CA ALA A 21 9.39 32.05 37.51
C ALA A 21 8.15 32.62 36.79
N GLN A 22 7.46 33.57 37.43
CA GLN A 22 6.43 34.40 36.80
C GLN A 22 7.09 35.34 35.78
N ALA A 23 7.31 34.84 34.57
CA ALA A 23 7.59 35.67 33.41
C ALA A 23 6.27 36.34 32.99
N GLY A 24 6.25 37.68 32.97
CA GLY A 24 5.11 38.46 32.54
C GLY A 24 4.69 38.07 31.12
N THR A 25 3.45 37.62 30.98
CA THR A 25 2.82 37.24 29.72
C THR A 25 2.67 38.49 28.86
N LEU A 26 3.59 38.70 27.92
CA LEU A 26 3.33 39.61 26.81
C LEU A 26 2.15 39.01 26.01
N PRO A 27 1.17 39.83 25.57
CA PRO A 27 0.10 39.34 24.72
C PRO A 27 0.71 38.79 23.43
N ALA A 28 0.73 37.47 23.29
CA ALA A 28 1.09 36.79 22.07
C ALA A 28 0.08 37.20 21.00
N VAL A 29 0.52 38.02 20.06
CA VAL A 29 -0.22 38.32 18.83
C VAL A 29 -0.35 37.00 18.08
N ALA A 30 -1.54 36.42 18.09
CA ALA A 30 -1.83 35.24 17.30
C ALA A 30 -1.54 35.58 15.83
N PRO A 31 -0.69 34.82 15.13
CA PRO A 31 -0.46 35.05 13.71
C PRO A 31 -1.81 34.96 12.99
N ALA A 32 -2.14 35.99 12.20
CA ALA A 32 -3.30 35.95 11.33
C ALA A 32 -3.12 34.76 10.39
N GLN A 33 -4.05 33.81 10.43
CA GLN A 33 -4.06 32.72 9.46
C GLN A 33 -4.46 33.33 8.12
N ASP A 34 -3.56 33.24 7.13
CA ASP A 34 -3.92 33.58 5.76
C ASP A 34 -5.14 32.74 5.35
N PRO A 35 -6.14 33.33 4.68
CA PRO A 35 -7.33 32.60 4.27
C PRO A 35 -6.91 31.40 3.40
N GLU A 36 -7.17 30.18 3.87
CA GLU A 36 -6.91 28.97 3.09
C GLU A 36 -7.69 29.05 1.76
N GLU A 37 -7.00 28.81 0.65
CA GLU A 37 -7.62 28.87 -0.67
C GLU A 37 -8.79 27.87 -0.76
N PRO A 38 -9.98 28.29 -1.22
CA PRO A 38 -11.15 27.40 -1.32
C PRO A 38 -10.88 26.10 -2.11
N ALA A 39 -9.99 26.15 -3.11
CA ALA A 39 -9.58 25.00 -3.90
C ALA A 39 -8.85 23.92 -3.07
N LEU A 40 -7.98 24.32 -2.15
CA LEU A 40 -7.26 23.39 -1.27
C LEU A 40 -8.22 22.69 -0.31
N THR A 41 -9.20 23.44 0.20
CA THR A 41 -10.25 22.88 1.07
C THR A 41 -11.11 21.85 0.32
N GLU A 42 -11.53 22.14 -0.92
CA GLU A 42 -12.30 21.18 -1.74
C GLU A 42 -11.47 19.95 -2.11
N ALA A 43 -10.19 20.13 -2.49
CA ALA A 43 -9.28 19.02 -2.79
C ALA A 43 -9.07 18.09 -1.59
N LYS A 44 -8.91 18.63 -0.38
CA LYS A 44 -8.82 17.86 0.87
C LYS A 44 -10.09 17.06 1.14
N LYS A 45 -11.26 17.65 0.89
CA LYS A 45 -12.55 16.95 1.03
C LYS A 45 -12.64 15.76 0.06
N LEU A 46 -12.35 15.97 -1.22
CA LEU A 46 -12.33 14.91 -2.23
C LEU A 46 -11.30 13.82 -1.92
N TYR A 47 -10.12 14.19 -1.41
CA TYR A 47 -9.12 13.24 -0.95
C TYR A 47 -9.70 12.29 0.11
N LYS A 48 -10.39 12.84 1.11
CA LYS A 48 -11.01 12.07 2.20
C LYS A 48 -12.17 11.21 1.73
N GLU A 49 -13.00 11.70 0.83
CA GLU A 49 -14.05 10.90 0.21
C GLU A 49 -13.45 9.73 -0.59
N GLY A 50 -12.39 9.98 -1.36
CA GLY A 50 -11.67 8.92 -2.08
C GLY A 50 -11.01 7.89 -1.16
N GLU A 51 -10.48 8.33 -0.02
CA GLU A 51 -9.96 7.43 1.03
C GLU A 51 -11.04 6.49 1.57
N ILE A 52 -12.27 6.99 1.79
CA ILE A 52 -13.41 6.16 2.21
C ILE A 52 -13.73 5.12 1.13
N GLN A 53 -13.85 5.54 -0.14
CA GLN A 53 -14.15 4.62 -1.25
C GLN A 53 -13.07 3.53 -1.39
N PHE A 54 -11.80 3.93 -1.29
CA PHE A 54 -10.68 2.99 -1.34
C PHE A 54 -10.75 1.97 -0.20
N GLN A 55 -11.08 2.39 1.02
CA GLN A 55 -11.21 1.52 2.18
C GLN A 55 -12.40 0.55 2.07
N THR A 56 -13.47 0.93 1.35
CA THR A 56 -14.62 0.08 1.07
C THR A 56 -14.44 -0.79 -0.19
N ALA A 57 -13.23 -0.84 -0.75
CA ALA A 57 -12.89 -1.56 -1.98
C ALA A 57 -13.58 -1.04 -3.27
N GLU A 58 -14.13 0.17 -3.21
CA GLU A 58 -14.69 0.91 -4.35
C GLU A 58 -13.54 1.69 -5.03
N TYR A 59 -12.61 0.95 -5.62
CA TYR A 59 -11.34 1.50 -6.10
C TYR A 59 -11.50 2.43 -7.31
N GLU A 60 -12.50 2.21 -8.17
CA GLU A 60 -12.74 3.04 -9.35
C GLU A 60 -13.34 4.40 -8.96
N GLU A 61 -14.22 4.42 -7.96
CA GLU A 61 -14.81 5.59 -7.36
C GLU A 61 -13.73 6.43 -6.66
N ALA A 62 -12.82 5.77 -5.93
CA ALA A 62 -11.65 6.41 -5.34
C ALA A 62 -10.78 7.09 -6.40
N LEU A 63 -10.54 6.42 -7.54
CA LEU A 63 -9.77 7.00 -8.66
C LEU A 63 -10.42 8.28 -9.19
N VAL A 64 -11.75 8.31 -9.35
CA VAL A 64 -12.47 9.50 -9.82
C VAL A 64 -12.28 10.67 -8.84
N LEU A 65 -12.45 10.42 -7.55
CA LEU A 65 -12.34 11.45 -6.51
C LEU A 65 -10.91 12.00 -6.39
N TRP A 66 -9.90 11.11 -6.37
CA TRP A 66 -8.51 11.52 -6.28
C TRP A 66 -8.00 12.22 -7.53
N LYS A 67 -8.43 11.82 -8.74
CA LYS A 67 -8.12 12.56 -9.98
C LYS A 67 -8.71 13.97 -9.96
N ARG A 68 -9.95 14.12 -9.48
CA ARG A 68 -10.58 15.44 -9.31
C ARG A 68 -9.83 16.29 -8.28
N ALA A 69 -9.46 15.70 -7.14
CA ALA A 69 -8.66 16.38 -6.11
C ALA A 69 -7.31 16.85 -6.69
N PHE A 70 -6.61 15.99 -7.44
CA PHE A 70 -5.34 16.31 -8.07
C PHE A 70 -5.48 17.49 -9.05
N GLY A 71 -6.53 17.50 -9.87
CA GLY A 71 -6.79 18.58 -10.83
C GLY A 71 -7.16 19.92 -10.21
N MET A 72 -7.57 19.96 -8.93
CA MET A 72 -7.89 21.20 -8.21
C MET A 72 -6.66 21.86 -7.56
N LEU A 73 -5.59 21.11 -7.34
CA LEU A 73 -4.41 21.65 -6.67
C LEU A 73 -3.61 22.53 -7.63
N PRO A 74 -3.32 23.79 -7.28
CA PRO A 74 -2.44 24.63 -8.10
C PRO A 74 -1.07 23.98 -8.25
N GLU A 75 -0.36 24.36 -9.31
CA GLU A 75 1.06 24.02 -9.44
C GLU A 75 1.89 24.98 -8.60
N GLY A 76 2.69 24.45 -7.69
CA GLY A 76 3.53 25.24 -6.81
C GLY A 76 4.23 24.40 -5.75
N ASP A 77 5.24 24.98 -5.11
CA ASP A 77 6.04 24.32 -4.08
C ASP A 77 5.18 23.88 -2.88
N GLU A 78 4.17 24.68 -2.53
CA GLU A 78 3.30 24.45 -1.37
C GLU A 78 2.38 23.24 -1.52
N THR A 79 1.91 22.96 -2.75
CA THR A 79 1.00 21.85 -3.05
C THR A 79 1.72 20.64 -3.64
N ARG A 80 3.00 20.77 -4.01
CA ARG A 80 3.83 19.72 -4.61
C ARG A 80 3.75 18.42 -3.83
N GLY A 81 3.99 18.46 -2.52
CA GLY A 81 3.94 17.27 -1.67
C GLY A 81 2.57 16.58 -1.67
N ILE A 82 1.49 17.37 -1.71
CA ILE A 82 0.11 16.84 -1.76
C ILE A 82 -0.16 16.18 -3.12
N ARG A 83 0.24 16.84 -4.22
CA ARG A 83 0.12 16.30 -5.58
C ARG A 83 0.90 14.99 -5.72
N HIS A 84 2.10 14.92 -5.15
CA HIS A 84 2.94 13.72 -5.11
C HIS A 84 2.26 12.56 -4.37
N ALA A 85 1.72 12.81 -3.17
CA ALA A 85 0.98 11.80 -2.41
C ALA A 85 -0.27 11.30 -3.16
N LEU A 86 -0.98 12.19 -3.85
CA LEU A 86 -2.14 11.83 -4.67
C LEU A 86 -1.76 10.93 -5.85
N VAL A 87 -0.65 11.19 -6.56
CA VAL A 87 -0.19 10.32 -7.66
C VAL A 87 0.04 8.90 -7.16
N TYR A 88 0.67 8.74 -6.00
CA TYR A 88 0.91 7.43 -5.40
C TYR A 88 -0.37 6.69 -5.04
N ASN A 89 -1.32 7.39 -4.42
CA ASN A 89 -2.62 6.83 -4.07
C ASN A 89 -3.41 6.42 -5.33
N ILE A 90 -3.40 7.22 -6.39
CA ILE A 90 -4.03 6.90 -7.68
C ILE A 90 -3.36 5.65 -8.30
N ALA A 91 -2.04 5.55 -8.25
CA ALA A 91 -1.32 4.36 -8.73
C ALA A 91 -1.70 3.10 -7.92
N GLU A 92 -1.76 3.20 -6.59
CA GLU A 92 -2.18 2.10 -5.72
C GLU A 92 -3.65 1.70 -5.96
N ALA A 93 -4.58 2.65 -6.15
CA ALA A 93 -5.96 2.35 -6.50
C ALA A 93 -6.08 1.63 -7.85
N HIS A 94 -5.27 1.98 -8.85
CA HIS A 94 -5.19 1.20 -10.07
C HIS A 94 -4.72 -0.23 -9.80
N ARG A 95 -3.66 -0.43 -9.00
CA ARG A 95 -3.19 -1.78 -8.63
C ARG A 95 -4.30 -2.60 -7.97
N ARG A 96 -5.04 -2.01 -7.02
CA ARG A 96 -6.15 -2.67 -6.31
C ARG A 96 -7.36 -2.93 -7.20
N ALA A 97 -7.71 -2.00 -8.08
CA ALA A 97 -8.76 -2.20 -9.07
C ALA A 97 -8.46 -3.39 -10.00
N TYR A 98 -7.19 -3.64 -10.34
CA TYR A 98 -6.79 -4.86 -11.05
C TYR A 98 -7.02 -6.13 -10.21
N GLU A 99 -6.75 -6.10 -8.89
CA GLU A 99 -6.99 -7.27 -8.03
C GLU A 99 -8.45 -7.74 -8.08
N VAL A 100 -9.39 -6.80 -8.24
CA VAL A 100 -10.84 -7.07 -8.32
C VAL A 100 -11.29 -7.36 -9.75
N SER A 101 -10.92 -6.53 -10.71
CA SER A 101 -11.42 -6.61 -12.10
C SER A 101 -10.65 -7.60 -12.99
N ARG A 102 -9.41 -7.94 -12.61
CA ARG A 102 -8.44 -8.68 -13.44
C ARG A 102 -8.20 -8.02 -14.81
N ASN A 103 -8.36 -6.70 -14.91
CA ASN A 103 -8.09 -5.94 -16.13
C ASN A 103 -6.66 -5.36 -16.11
N PRO A 104 -5.71 -5.89 -16.91
CA PRO A 104 -4.31 -5.44 -16.91
C PRO A 104 -4.13 -3.96 -17.29
N THR A 105 -5.13 -3.32 -17.90
CA THR A 105 -5.10 -1.88 -18.19
C THR A 105 -4.87 -1.05 -16.93
N HIS A 106 -5.38 -1.46 -15.76
CA HIS A 106 -5.12 -0.70 -14.53
C HIS A 106 -3.65 -0.77 -14.14
N LEU A 107 -3.00 -1.94 -14.23
CA LEU A 107 -1.59 -2.09 -13.91
C LEU A 107 -0.70 -1.22 -14.80
N ARG A 108 -0.99 -1.19 -16.11
CA ARG A 108 -0.25 -0.33 -17.05
C ARG A 108 -0.39 1.15 -16.70
N LYS A 109 -1.59 1.59 -16.30
CA LYS A 109 -1.82 2.97 -15.83
C LYS A 109 -1.08 3.27 -14.53
N ALA A 110 -1.10 2.35 -13.55
CA ALA A 110 -0.34 2.50 -12.32
C ALA A 110 1.16 2.66 -12.61
N LYS A 111 1.70 1.84 -13.52
CA LYS A 111 3.11 1.91 -13.93
C LYS A 111 3.44 3.28 -14.55
N ILE A 112 2.66 3.74 -15.52
CA ILE A 112 2.89 5.04 -16.19
C ILE A 112 2.90 6.19 -15.17
N LEU A 113 1.99 6.17 -14.19
CA LEU A 113 1.94 7.18 -13.13
C LEU A 113 3.22 7.19 -12.30
N LEU A 114 3.73 6.00 -11.92
CA LEU A 114 4.95 5.88 -11.12
C LEU A 114 6.23 6.19 -11.93
N ASP A 115 6.27 5.85 -13.22
CA ASP A 115 7.37 6.23 -14.12
C ASP A 115 7.47 7.75 -14.24
N ASN A 116 6.33 8.43 -14.45
CA ASN A 116 6.25 9.89 -14.48
C ASN A 116 6.63 10.50 -13.13
N TYR A 117 6.09 9.95 -12.03
CA TYR A 117 6.43 10.37 -10.67
C TYR A 117 7.94 10.34 -10.44
N ARG A 118 8.60 9.23 -10.76
CA ARG A 118 10.05 9.07 -10.59
C ARG A 118 10.83 10.11 -11.40
N ALA A 119 10.41 10.38 -12.64
CA ALA A 119 11.05 11.37 -13.50
C ALA A 119 10.91 12.79 -12.92
N ASP A 120 9.70 13.18 -12.53
CA ASP A 120 9.41 14.49 -11.95
C ASP A 120 10.11 14.65 -10.59
N HIS A 121 10.12 13.61 -9.76
CA HIS A 121 10.79 13.60 -8.45
C HIS A 121 12.28 13.86 -8.58
N ARG A 122 12.94 13.30 -9.60
CA ARG A 122 14.36 13.57 -9.89
C ARG A 122 14.57 15.02 -10.32
N ALA A 123 13.70 15.56 -11.16
CA ALA A 123 13.81 16.95 -11.63
C ALA A 123 13.65 17.96 -10.48
N LEU A 124 12.77 17.67 -9.51
CA LEU A 124 12.42 18.57 -8.42
C LEU A 124 13.37 18.50 -7.23
N TYR A 125 13.83 17.31 -6.87
CA TYR A 125 14.60 17.08 -5.63
C TYR A 125 16.06 16.66 -5.88
N GLY A 126 16.50 16.56 -7.13
CA GLY A 126 17.88 16.21 -7.47
C GLY A 126 18.31 14.86 -6.87
N ASP A 127 19.56 14.80 -6.41
CA ASP A 127 20.19 13.59 -5.83
C ASP A 127 20.35 13.68 -4.30
N GLU A 128 19.47 14.41 -3.62
CA GLU A 128 19.32 14.37 -2.15
C GLU A 128 19.15 12.90 -1.68
N PRO A 129 19.80 12.45 -0.58
CA PRO A 129 19.75 11.06 -0.14
C PRO A 129 18.34 10.53 0.09
N GLU A 130 17.46 11.33 0.68
CA GLU A 130 16.04 11.02 0.91
C GLU A 130 15.31 10.84 -0.42
N ALA A 131 15.58 11.70 -1.40
CA ALA A 131 14.95 11.64 -2.70
C ALA A 131 15.43 10.44 -3.54
N VAL A 132 16.70 10.08 -3.42
CA VAL A 132 17.25 8.85 -4.01
C VAL A 132 16.58 7.62 -3.40
N LYS A 133 16.41 7.58 -2.07
CA LYS A 133 15.73 6.49 -1.38
C LYS A 133 14.29 6.34 -1.85
N GLU A 134 13.54 7.44 -1.91
CA GLU A 134 12.15 7.41 -2.36
C GLU A 134 12.03 6.92 -3.81
N ARG A 135 12.92 7.37 -4.72
CA ARG A 135 12.95 6.87 -6.09
C ARG A 135 13.26 5.37 -6.16
N SER A 136 14.15 4.86 -5.30
CA SER A 136 14.42 3.42 -5.20
C SER A 136 13.18 2.64 -4.79
N GLU A 137 12.39 3.14 -3.83
CA GLU A 137 11.13 2.49 -3.43
C GLU A 137 10.08 2.51 -4.56
N VAL A 138 10.08 3.56 -5.39
CA VAL A 138 9.25 3.64 -6.60
C VAL A 138 9.73 2.65 -7.67
N ASP A 139 11.04 2.51 -7.86
CA ASP A 139 11.62 1.53 -8.78
C ASP A 139 11.23 0.09 -8.42
N ASP A 140 11.27 -0.25 -7.13
CA ASP A 140 10.84 -1.56 -6.63
C ASP A 140 9.36 -1.83 -6.95
N ARG A 141 8.50 -0.82 -6.80
CA ARG A 141 7.07 -0.91 -7.14
C ARG A 141 6.82 -1.04 -8.63
N ILE A 142 7.58 -0.31 -9.46
CA ILE A 142 7.50 -0.45 -10.92
C ILE A 142 7.89 -1.87 -11.34
N ALA A 143 8.97 -2.41 -10.76
CA ALA A 143 9.40 -3.78 -11.02
C ALA A 143 8.34 -4.82 -10.58
N GLU A 144 7.68 -4.59 -9.44
CA GLU A 144 6.54 -5.41 -8.99
C GLU A 144 5.39 -5.35 -10.01
N LEU A 145 4.99 -4.16 -10.46
CA LEU A 145 3.94 -3.99 -11.46
C LEU A 145 4.29 -4.68 -12.78
N ASP A 146 5.52 -4.56 -13.27
CA ASP A 146 5.99 -5.24 -14.48
C ASP A 146 5.86 -6.76 -14.37
N LYS A 147 6.20 -7.31 -13.20
CA LYS A 147 6.01 -8.74 -12.93
C LYS A 147 4.52 -9.13 -12.98
N ILE A 148 3.65 -8.38 -12.31
CA ILE A 148 2.20 -8.69 -12.29
C ILE A 148 1.59 -8.55 -13.69
N ILE A 149 2.01 -7.55 -14.48
CA ILE A 149 1.59 -7.37 -15.87
C ILE A 149 1.99 -8.60 -16.70
N ALA A 150 3.24 -9.03 -16.62
CA ALA A 150 3.71 -10.20 -17.35
C ALA A 150 2.95 -11.48 -16.95
N GLU A 151 2.66 -11.65 -15.66
CA GLU A 151 1.86 -12.79 -15.15
C GLU A 151 0.40 -12.75 -15.65
N SER A 152 -0.22 -11.56 -15.65
CA SER A 152 -1.58 -11.32 -16.16
C SER A 152 -1.67 -11.66 -17.65
N GLU A 153 -0.71 -11.18 -18.44
CA GLU A 153 -0.64 -11.45 -19.89
C GLU A 153 -0.39 -12.92 -20.17
N ALA A 154 0.51 -13.58 -19.42
CA ALA A 154 0.75 -15.02 -19.52
C ALA A 154 -0.44 -15.89 -19.04
N ALA A 155 -1.38 -15.30 -18.31
CA ALA A 155 -2.65 -15.92 -17.93
C ALA A 155 -3.76 -15.69 -18.97
N GLY A 156 -3.52 -14.89 -20.02
CA GLY A 156 -4.50 -14.59 -21.06
C GLY A 156 -5.57 -13.59 -20.63
N GLU A 157 -5.30 -12.78 -19.60
CA GLU A 157 -6.23 -11.73 -19.17
C GLU A 157 -6.32 -10.63 -20.24
N THR A 158 -7.54 -10.25 -20.58
CA THR A 158 -7.80 -9.32 -21.68
C THR A 158 -7.93 -7.90 -21.16
N ALA A 159 -7.26 -6.99 -21.85
CA ALA A 159 -7.34 -5.57 -21.55
C ALA A 159 -8.69 -5.02 -22.01
N THR A 160 -9.52 -4.59 -21.06
CA THR A 160 -10.70 -3.79 -21.36
C THR A 160 -10.37 -2.31 -21.22
N PRO A 161 -10.86 -1.44 -22.12
CA PRO A 161 -10.74 0.00 -21.96
C PRO A 161 -11.40 0.42 -20.65
N ILE A 162 -10.65 1.12 -19.80
CA ILE A 162 -11.19 1.71 -18.57
C ILE A 162 -11.87 3.01 -18.97
N ALA A 163 -13.13 3.19 -18.57
CA ALA A 163 -13.80 4.47 -18.67
C ALA A 163 -13.07 5.47 -17.75
N ASP A 164 -12.13 6.22 -18.31
CA ASP A 164 -11.54 7.35 -17.60
C ASP A 164 -12.66 8.38 -17.44
N GLY A 165 -13.31 8.40 -16.27
CA GLY A 165 -14.39 9.33 -15.91
C GLY A 165 -14.04 10.82 -15.95
N GLY A 166 -12.97 11.21 -16.66
CA GLY A 166 -12.73 12.58 -17.08
C GLY A 166 -13.71 12.94 -18.19
N GLY A 167 -14.81 13.61 -17.80
CA GLY A 167 -15.81 14.11 -18.73
C GLY A 167 -15.17 14.90 -19.88
N GLY A 168 -15.50 14.53 -21.11
CA GLY A 168 -14.93 15.18 -22.28
C GLY A 168 -15.36 14.57 -23.60
N ALA A 169 -16.52 15.01 -24.08
CA ALA A 169 -16.94 15.07 -25.49
C ALA A 169 -17.18 13.75 -26.24
N GLY A 170 -18.47 13.37 -26.28
CA GLY A 170 -19.13 12.94 -27.50
C GLY A 170 -18.49 11.76 -28.23
N THR A 171 -18.87 10.55 -27.84
CA THR A 171 -18.98 9.45 -28.80
C THR A 171 -19.91 9.92 -29.91
N VAL A 172 -19.32 10.46 -30.99
CA VAL A 172 -19.95 10.49 -32.29
C VAL A 172 -20.11 9.03 -32.66
N THR A 173 -21.26 8.45 -32.33
CA THR A 173 -21.65 7.15 -32.86
C THR A 173 -21.60 7.28 -34.38
N PRO A 174 -20.67 6.61 -35.08
CA PRO A 174 -20.76 6.56 -36.54
C PRO A 174 -22.14 5.96 -36.86
N PRO A 175 -22.88 6.51 -37.83
CA PRO A 175 -24.14 5.91 -38.25
C PRO A 175 -23.91 4.42 -38.59
N PRO A 176 -24.84 3.53 -38.23
CA PRO A 176 -24.67 2.10 -38.41
C PRO A 176 -24.55 1.80 -39.90
N ASP A 177 -23.34 1.51 -40.36
CA ASP A 177 -23.09 1.08 -41.73
C ASP A 177 -23.56 -0.39 -41.84
N GLY A 178 -24.78 -0.56 -42.37
CA GLY A 178 -25.55 -1.79 -42.37
C GLY A 178 -25.05 -2.85 -43.36
N SER A 179 -23.75 -3.11 -43.43
CA SER A 179 -23.17 -4.02 -44.43
C SER A 179 -22.02 -4.90 -43.94
N GLN A 180 -21.92 -5.19 -42.64
CA GLN A 180 -21.01 -6.24 -42.18
C GLN A 180 -21.66 -7.63 -42.35
N PRO A 181 -21.15 -8.49 -43.25
CA PRO A 181 -21.61 -9.87 -43.35
C PRO A 181 -21.35 -10.60 -42.02
N PRO A 182 -22.21 -11.56 -41.63
CA PRO A 182 -22.10 -12.27 -40.36
C PRO A 182 -20.72 -12.89 -40.23
N GLN A 183 -19.93 -12.40 -39.27
CA GLN A 183 -18.65 -13.02 -38.96
C GLN A 183 -18.89 -14.44 -38.44
N PRO A 184 -18.21 -15.46 -39.00
CA PRO A 184 -18.29 -16.82 -38.47
C PRO A 184 -17.86 -16.82 -37.01
N HIS A 185 -18.67 -17.43 -36.15
CA HIS A 185 -18.37 -17.55 -34.73
C HIS A 185 -17.00 -18.21 -34.56
N PRO A 186 -16.07 -17.59 -33.81
CA PRO A 186 -14.80 -18.22 -33.47
C PRO A 186 -15.09 -19.57 -32.83
N GLN A 187 -14.58 -20.62 -33.45
CA GLN A 187 -14.61 -21.96 -32.90
C GLN A 187 -13.91 -21.91 -31.53
N PRO A 188 -14.49 -22.45 -30.44
CA PRO A 188 -13.90 -22.37 -29.10
C PRO A 188 -12.47 -22.88 -29.16
N GLU A 189 -11.50 -22.00 -28.87
CA GLU A 189 -10.11 -22.41 -28.77
C GLU A 189 -10.04 -23.53 -27.72
N PRO A 190 -9.34 -24.65 -28.02
CA PRO A 190 -9.17 -25.73 -27.06
C PRO A 190 -8.60 -25.14 -25.77
N GLN A 191 -9.32 -25.28 -24.66
CA GLN A 191 -8.85 -24.81 -23.35
C GLN A 191 -7.44 -25.37 -23.12
N PRO A 192 -6.43 -24.51 -22.90
CA PRO A 192 -5.08 -24.98 -22.66
C PRO A 192 -5.08 -25.90 -21.44
N ALA A 193 -4.38 -27.03 -21.57
CA ALA A 193 -4.30 -28.01 -20.48
C ALA A 193 -3.87 -27.31 -19.18
N PRO A 194 -4.48 -27.64 -18.03
CA PRO A 194 -4.17 -26.99 -16.76
C PRO A 194 -2.68 -27.10 -16.48
N LYS A 195 -2.04 -25.95 -16.26
CA LYS A 195 -0.62 -25.89 -15.92
C LYS A 195 -0.39 -26.73 -14.64
N PRO A 196 0.63 -27.60 -14.59
CA PRO A 196 0.93 -28.37 -13.39
C PRO A 196 1.20 -27.43 -12.22
N LEU A 197 0.57 -27.69 -11.07
CA LEU A 197 0.71 -26.90 -9.86
C LEU A 197 2.17 -26.88 -9.39
N THR A 198 2.66 -25.72 -8.97
CA THR A 198 4.00 -25.63 -8.37
C THR A 198 4.03 -26.42 -7.05
N PRO A 199 5.19 -26.90 -6.58
CA PRO A 199 5.31 -27.62 -5.30
C PRO A 199 4.71 -26.83 -4.12
N GLN A 200 4.81 -25.50 -4.15
CA GLN A 200 4.21 -24.64 -3.16
C GLN A 200 2.68 -24.64 -3.26
N GLN A 201 2.11 -24.54 -4.46
CA GLN A 201 0.67 -24.61 -4.67
C GLN A 201 0.09 -25.98 -4.29
N GLN A 202 0.83 -27.06 -4.59
CA GLN A 202 0.47 -28.41 -4.16
C GLN A 202 0.44 -28.50 -2.64
N TRP A 203 1.51 -28.08 -1.96
CA TRP A 203 1.55 -28.05 -0.49
C TRP A 203 0.41 -27.23 0.11
N GLU A 204 0.11 -26.05 -0.43
CA GLU A 204 -1.01 -25.22 0.04
C GLU A 204 -2.37 -25.89 -0.19
N ALA A 205 -2.57 -26.56 -1.33
CA ALA A 205 -3.78 -27.31 -1.61
C ALA A 205 -3.95 -28.47 -0.63
N GLU A 206 -2.88 -29.19 -0.31
CA GLU A 206 -2.93 -30.27 0.67
C GLU A 206 -3.15 -29.77 2.10
N VAL A 207 -2.54 -28.64 2.50
CA VAL A 207 -2.79 -28.02 3.83
C VAL A 207 -4.25 -27.59 3.95
N LYS A 208 -4.83 -27.02 2.87
CA LYS A 208 -6.25 -26.64 2.85
C LYS A 208 -7.19 -27.84 2.89
N ALA A 209 -6.82 -28.95 2.25
CA ALA A 209 -7.61 -30.17 2.23
C ALA A 209 -7.56 -30.95 3.56
N ASP A 210 -6.54 -30.71 4.39
CA ASP A 210 -6.42 -31.34 5.71
C ASP A 210 -7.54 -30.83 6.65
N PRO A 211 -8.36 -31.72 7.25
CA PRO A 211 -9.48 -31.31 8.11
C PRO A 211 -9.04 -30.62 9.40
N THR A 212 -7.80 -30.82 9.84
CA THR A 212 -7.23 -30.21 11.04
C THR A 212 -6.45 -28.94 10.72
N LEU A 213 -5.58 -28.96 9.70
CA LEU A 213 -4.72 -27.83 9.35
C LEU A 213 -5.44 -26.80 8.48
N GLY A 214 -6.41 -27.22 7.66
CA GLY A 214 -7.15 -26.35 6.73
C GLY A 214 -7.86 -25.19 7.44
N PRO A 215 -8.70 -25.45 8.46
CA PRO A 215 -9.34 -24.39 9.24
C PRO A 215 -8.33 -23.44 9.90
N MET A 216 -7.22 -23.96 10.43
CA MET A 216 -6.16 -23.15 11.04
C MET A 216 -5.44 -22.27 10.01
N TRP A 217 -5.18 -22.79 8.82
CA TRP A 217 -4.56 -22.06 7.72
C TRP A 217 -5.46 -20.91 7.25
N VAL A 218 -6.75 -21.19 7.02
CA VAL A 218 -7.74 -20.18 6.62
C VAL A 218 -7.88 -19.10 7.71
N GLN A 219 -7.95 -19.49 8.98
CA GLN A 219 -8.06 -18.56 10.09
C GLN A 219 -6.80 -17.69 10.26
N SER A 220 -5.62 -18.29 10.14
CA SER A 220 -4.34 -17.58 10.18
C SER A 220 -4.25 -16.55 9.05
N ASN A 221 -4.62 -16.92 7.81
CA ASN A 221 -4.58 -16.00 6.67
C ASN A 221 -5.53 -14.81 6.88
N LYS A 222 -6.76 -15.05 7.38
CA LYS A 222 -7.70 -13.98 7.73
C LYS A 222 -7.14 -13.03 8.79
N ARG A 223 -6.47 -13.57 9.82
CA ARG A 223 -5.87 -12.77 10.91
C ARG A 223 -4.65 -11.96 10.46
N ILE A 224 -3.80 -12.53 9.61
CA ILE A 224 -2.65 -11.82 9.04
C ILE A 224 -3.12 -10.70 8.12
N VAL A 225 -4.06 -10.97 7.21
CA VAL A 225 -4.62 -9.95 6.30
C VAL A 225 -5.35 -8.86 7.10
N GLY A 226 -6.23 -9.23 8.04
CA GLY A 226 -6.93 -8.27 8.89
C GLY A 226 -5.98 -7.46 9.77
N GLY A 227 -4.96 -8.09 10.34
CA GLY A 227 -3.91 -7.40 11.10
C GLY A 227 -3.09 -6.44 10.23
N ALA A 228 -2.72 -6.85 9.01
CA ALA A 228 -1.98 -6.02 8.07
C ALA A 228 -2.79 -4.79 7.61
N VAL A 229 -4.09 -4.94 7.37
CA VAL A 229 -4.99 -3.81 7.05
C VAL A 229 -5.07 -2.84 8.22
N LEU A 230 -5.30 -3.33 9.45
CA LEU A 230 -5.41 -2.47 10.64
C LEU A 230 -4.08 -1.77 10.98
N SER A 231 -2.96 -2.47 10.85
CA SER A 231 -1.62 -1.89 11.06
C SER A 231 -1.23 -0.94 9.93
N GLY A 232 -1.55 -1.27 8.67
CA GLY A 232 -1.27 -0.43 7.50
C GLY A 232 -2.01 0.90 7.53
N ILE A 233 -3.23 0.94 8.07
CA ILE A 233 -3.98 2.18 8.30
C ILE A 233 -3.40 2.96 9.50
N GLY A 234 -2.96 2.29 10.56
CA GLY A 234 -2.45 2.96 11.77
C GLY A 234 -1.05 3.61 11.63
N ILE A 235 -0.18 3.05 10.79
CA ILE A 235 1.21 3.52 10.58
C ILE A 235 1.29 4.95 10.01
N PRO A 236 0.58 5.33 8.92
CA PRO A 236 0.64 6.70 8.42
C PRO A 236 0.07 7.71 9.44
N PHE A 237 -0.97 7.35 10.19
CA PHE A 237 -1.51 8.22 11.25
C PHE A 237 -0.52 8.44 12.40
N THR A 238 0.19 7.40 12.83
CA THR A 238 1.19 7.53 13.89
C THR A 238 2.43 8.30 13.44
N LEU A 239 2.90 8.11 12.21
CA LEU A 239 4.04 8.87 11.69
C LEU A 239 3.73 10.37 11.52
N VAL A 240 2.54 10.73 11.02
CA VAL A 240 2.10 12.14 10.93
C VAL A 240 1.96 12.76 12.32
N SER A 241 1.43 12.02 13.31
CA SER A 241 1.33 12.52 14.69
C SER A 241 2.69 12.71 15.36
N ILE A 242 3.66 11.82 15.13
CA ILE A 242 5.02 11.94 15.68
C ILE A 242 5.77 13.10 15.03
N LEU A 243 5.65 13.26 13.71
CA LEU A 243 6.34 14.33 12.99
C LEU A 243 5.85 15.72 13.42
N LEU A 244 4.52 15.90 13.61
CA LEU A 244 3.92 17.13 14.12
C LEU A 244 4.34 17.44 15.57
N PHE A 245 4.67 16.43 16.38
CA PHE A 245 5.11 16.62 17.77
C PHE A 245 6.57 17.04 17.88
N ILE A 246 7.43 16.61 16.94
CA ILE A 246 8.87 16.93 16.96
C ILE A 246 9.13 18.34 16.39
N SER A 247 8.34 18.81 15.42
CA SER A 247 8.55 20.11 14.77
C SER A 247 8.01 21.32 15.55
N ALA A 248 7.27 21.13 16.65
CA ALA A 248 6.76 22.22 17.48
C ALA A 248 6.81 21.91 19.00
N PRO A 249 8.00 21.77 19.60
CA PRO A 249 8.14 21.39 21.02
C PRO A 249 7.69 22.48 22.01
N SER A 250 7.33 23.69 21.53
CA SER A 250 7.02 24.85 22.38
C SER A 250 5.68 25.52 22.09
N ALA A 251 4.76 24.89 21.33
CA ALA A 251 3.40 25.38 21.26
C ALA A 251 2.70 25.11 22.59
N VAL A 252 2.62 26.16 23.42
CA VAL A 252 1.80 26.22 24.63
C VAL A 252 0.43 25.62 24.31
N VAL A 253 0.14 24.53 25.02
CA VAL A 253 -1.12 23.79 24.99
C VAL A 253 -2.26 24.74 25.34
N PHE A 254 -2.91 25.30 24.32
CA PHE A 254 -4.13 26.09 24.49
C PHE A 254 -5.27 25.13 24.92
N PRO A 255 -5.97 25.40 26.03
CA PRO A 255 -7.03 24.51 26.55
C PRO A 255 -8.26 24.31 25.65
N GLY A 256 -8.35 25.00 24.49
CA GLY A 256 -9.53 24.99 23.63
C GLY A 256 -9.42 24.19 22.33
N ALA A 257 -8.22 23.96 21.80
CA ALA A 257 -8.02 23.35 20.46
C ALA A 257 -7.87 21.82 20.49
N VAL A 258 -7.80 21.24 21.69
CA VAL A 258 -7.51 19.81 21.89
C VAL A 258 -8.76 18.92 21.70
N TRP A 259 -9.97 19.47 21.89
CA TRP A 259 -11.21 18.69 21.85
C TRP A 259 -11.78 18.43 20.44
N ALA A 260 -11.30 19.12 19.40
CA ALA A 260 -11.91 19.01 18.07
C ALA A 260 -11.09 18.23 17.01
N GLY A 261 -9.82 17.84 17.26
CA GLY A 261 -9.08 17.11 16.23
C GLY A 261 -7.77 16.41 16.62
N GLY A 262 -7.07 16.86 17.67
CA GLY A 262 -5.72 16.35 17.98
C GLY A 262 -5.66 15.09 18.86
N VAL A 263 -6.56 14.93 19.83
CA VAL A 263 -6.55 13.75 20.72
C VAL A 263 -7.29 12.56 20.11
N ALA A 264 -8.28 12.81 19.27
CA ALA A 264 -9.03 11.74 18.62
C ALA A 264 -8.16 10.93 17.64
N THR A 265 -7.31 11.56 16.84
CA THR A 265 -6.47 10.88 15.84
C THR A 265 -5.31 10.09 16.47
N GLY A 266 -4.65 10.64 17.50
CA GLY A 266 -3.61 9.93 18.24
C GLY A 266 -4.11 8.69 18.99
N VAL A 267 -5.29 8.76 19.62
CA VAL A 267 -5.90 7.62 20.32
C VAL A 267 -6.43 6.57 19.34
N ILE A 268 -6.93 6.95 18.16
CA ILE A 268 -7.35 6.00 17.12
C ILE A 268 -6.13 5.27 16.51
N GLY A 269 -5.03 5.97 16.25
CA GLY A 269 -3.80 5.35 15.74
C GLY A 269 -3.20 4.30 16.69
N LEU A 270 -3.10 4.64 17.99
CA LEU A 270 -2.65 3.70 19.03
C LEU A 270 -3.68 2.59 19.31
N GLY A 271 -4.97 2.94 19.28
CA GLY A 271 -6.09 2.03 19.50
C GLY A 271 -6.25 0.97 18.41
N LEU A 272 -5.77 1.21 17.19
CA LEU A 272 -5.76 0.23 16.09
C LEU A 272 -4.45 -0.55 16.01
N LEU A 273 -3.32 0.04 16.42
CA LEU A 273 -2.02 -0.64 16.45
C LEU A 273 -1.99 -1.82 17.41
N ILE A 274 -2.56 -1.68 18.62
CA ILE A 274 -2.54 -2.76 19.62
C ILE A 274 -3.36 -3.98 19.16
N PRO A 275 -4.64 -3.85 18.74
CA PRO A 275 -5.40 -4.97 18.22
C PRO A 275 -4.84 -5.52 16.91
N GLY A 276 -4.37 -4.65 16.01
CA GLY A 276 -3.73 -5.05 14.75
C GLY A 276 -2.47 -5.89 14.99
N GLY A 277 -1.61 -5.44 15.90
CA GLY A 277 -0.40 -6.16 16.32
C GLY A 277 -0.70 -7.50 16.99
N MET A 278 -1.73 -7.59 17.84
CA MET A 278 -2.17 -8.86 18.43
C MET A 278 -2.70 -9.85 17.39
N LEU A 279 -3.47 -9.38 16.40
CA LEU A 279 -3.99 -10.22 15.31
C LEU A 279 -2.87 -10.75 14.43
N LEU A 280 -1.90 -9.90 14.07
CA LEU A 280 -0.68 -10.29 13.36
C LEU A 280 0.13 -11.32 14.14
N GLY A 281 0.40 -11.07 15.43
CA GLY A 281 1.16 -11.98 16.29
C GLY A 281 0.52 -13.36 16.41
N LYS A 282 -0.80 -13.42 16.68
CA LYS A 282 -1.54 -14.70 16.73
C LYS A 282 -1.61 -15.38 15.37
N GLY A 283 -1.79 -14.62 14.29
CA GLY A 283 -1.79 -15.14 12.93
C GLY A 283 -0.47 -15.81 12.55
N ILE A 284 0.66 -15.16 12.87
CA ILE A 284 2.02 -15.70 12.64
C ILE A 284 2.27 -16.96 13.48
N ALA A 285 1.87 -16.96 14.76
CA ALA A 285 2.03 -18.13 15.62
C ALA A 285 1.26 -19.36 15.08
N GLN A 286 0.00 -19.19 14.68
CA GLN A 286 -0.78 -20.26 14.06
C GLN A 286 -0.18 -20.74 12.73
N ARG A 287 0.38 -19.82 11.93
CA ARG A 287 1.06 -20.19 10.68
C ARG A 287 2.30 -21.03 10.97
N LYS A 288 3.02 -20.72 12.05
CA LYS A 288 4.17 -21.49 12.52
C LYS A 288 3.75 -22.89 12.98
N GLU A 289 2.62 -23.04 13.66
CA GLU A 289 2.06 -24.34 14.04
C GLU A 289 1.73 -25.18 12.79
N VAL A 290 1.03 -24.61 11.81
CA VAL A 290 0.70 -25.32 10.55
C VAL A 290 1.97 -25.74 9.80
N THR A 291 2.95 -24.85 9.70
CA THR A 291 4.23 -25.15 9.03
C THR A 291 5.14 -26.08 9.83
N THR A 292 4.99 -26.17 11.15
CA THR A 292 5.70 -27.16 11.97
C THR A 292 5.05 -28.54 11.84
N ALA A 293 3.72 -28.60 11.82
CA ALA A 293 2.97 -29.83 11.61
C ALA A 293 3.13 -30.39 10.20
N LYS A 294 3.14 -29.50 9.19
CA LYS A 294 3.35 -29.85 7.79
C LYS A 294 4.44 -28.97 7.19
N PRO A 295 5.72 -29.33 7.34
CA PRO A 295 6.84 -28.54 6.83
C PRO A 295 6.68 -28.31 5.32
N LYS A 296 6.96 -27.08 4.91
CA LYS A 296 6.98 -26.73 3.49
C LYS A 296 8.04 -27.58 2.78
N PRO A 297 7.82 -27.99 1.52
CA PRO A 297 8.89 -28.53 0.70
C PRO A 297 9.92 -27.42 0.49
N ILE A 298 10.92 -27.36 1.36
CA ILE A 298 12.11 -26.54 1.14
C ILE A 298 12.85 -27.28 0.03
N GLY A 299 12.94 -26.68 -1.16
CA GLY A 299 13.75 -27.22 -2.26
C GLY A 299 15.11 -27.57 -1.71
N ARG A 300 15.39 -28.87 -1.53
CA ARG A 300 16.60 -29.30 -0.85
C ARG A 300 17.70 -29.17 -1.86
N VAL A 301 18.59 -28.20 -1.66
CA VAL A 301 19.77 -28.06 -2.50
C VAL A 301 20.67 -29.25 -2.19
N ILE A 302 20.73 -30.21 -3.12
CA ILE A 302 21.59 -31.37 -2.98
C ILE A 302 22.92 -31.00 -3.65
N PRO A 303 24.05 -31.01 -2.92
CA PRO A 303 25.35 -30.85 -3.55
C PRO A 303 25.56 -32.06 -4.47
N VAL A 304 25.75 -31.79 -5.76
CA VAL A 304 26.11 -32.80 -6.75
C VAL A 304 27.60 -32.63 -7.01
N MET A 305 28.37 -33.68 -6.70
CA MET A 305 29.77 -33.75 -7.09
C MET A 305 29.83 -33.88 -8.62
N LEU A 306 30.39 -32.88 -9.30
CA LEU A 306 30.57 -32.94 -10.75
C LEU A 306 31.68 -33.95 -11.08
N PRO A 307 31.43 -34.94 -11.95
CA PRO A 307 32.35 -36.07 -12.16
C PRO A 307 33.66 -35.71 -12.86
N SER A 308 33.83 -34.49 -13.41
CA SER A 308 34.96 -34.16 -14.30
C SER A 308 35.88 -33.03 -13.84
N GLY A 309 35.86 -32.62 -12.57
CA GLY A 309 36.89 -31.70 -12.05
C GLY A 309 36.44 -30.85 -10.88
N GLY A 310 36.71 -31.32 -9.65
CA GLY A 310 36.89 -30.50 -8.44
C GLY A 310 35.77 -29.54 -8.00
N GLY A 311 34.64 -29.46 -8.68
CA GLY A 311 33.56 -28.50 -8.41
C GLY A 311 32.36 -29.14 -7.71
N VAL A 312 31.84 -28.44 -6.69
CA VAL A 312 30.53 -28.73 -6.10
C VAL A 312 29.48 -27.99 -6.91
N GLY A 313 28.67 -28.72 -7.67
CA GLY A 313 27.46 -28.18 -8.30
C GLY A 313 26.29 -28.23 -7.32
N TYR A 314 25.36 -27.29 -7.43
CA TYR A 314 24.12 -27.31 -6.65
C TYR A 314 22.97 -27.56 -7.60
N THR A 315 22.25 -28.68 -7.42
CA THR A 315 20.99 -28.90 -8.14
C THR A 315 19.84 -28.61 -7.19
N LEU A 316 18.91 -27.76 -7.61
CA LEU A 316 17.62 -27.59 -6.96
C LEU A 316 16.75 -28.77 -7.37
N ARG A 317 16.50 -29.70 -6.44
CA ARG A 317 15.48 -30.73 -6.61
C ARG A 317 14.26 -30.27 -5.84
N PHE A 318 13.18 -30.02 -6.56
CA PHE A 318 11.87 -29.69 -6.02
C PHE A 318 11.06 -30.96 -5.81
#